data_AF-A0A447N2T2-F1
#
_entry.id   AF-A0A447N2T2-F1
#
_cell.length_a   1.000
_cell.length_b   1.000
_cell.length_c   1.000
_cell.angle_alpha   90.00
_cell.angle_beta   90.00
_cell.angle_gamma   90.00
#
_symmetry.space_group_name_H-M   'P 1'
#
loop_
_entity.id
_entity.type
_entity.pdbx_description
1 polymer ?
#
loop_
_entity_poly.entity_id
_entity_poly.type
_entity_poly.pdbx_seq_one_letter_code
_entity_poly.pdbx_strand_id
1 'polypeptide(L)' 'MLVTNETLAPLYLDKVRGVLERAGVNVDSVILPDGEQYKSLTVLDTVFTALLKKTAWS' A
#
# COMPACT_ATOMS: atom_id res chain seq x y z
N MET A 1 4.04 2.32 -5.12
CA MET A 1 3.13 1.56 -4.24
C MET A 1 3.11 2.20 -2.85
N LEU A 2 1.93 2.63 -2.40
CA LEU A 2 1.62 3.11 -1.05
C LEU A 2 1.24 1.91 -0.18
N VAL A 3 1.72 1.87 1.06
CA VAL A 3 1.35 0.84 2.04
C VAL A 3 0.73 1.56 3.24
N THR A 4 -0.49 1.18 3.61
CA THR A 4 -1.22 1.79 4.74
C THR A 4 -2.02 0.73 5.47
N ASN A 5 -2.56 1.06 6.65
CA ASN A 5 -3.43 0.17 7.42
C ASN A 5 -4.91 0.50 7.18
N GLU A 6 -5.81 -0.40 7.55
CA GLU A 6 -7.26 -0.23 7.41
C GLU A 6 -7.80 1.02 8.13
N THR A 7 -7.16 1.44 9.23
CA THR A 7 -7.56 2.61 10.01
C THR A 7 -7.18 3.93 9.33
N LEU A 8 -5.99 4.04 8.74
CA LEU A 8 -5.52 5.29 8.11
C LEU A 8 -5.92 5.39 6.64
N ALA A 9 -6.18 4.26 5.98
CA ALA A 9 -6.61 4.22 4.57
C ALA A 9 -7.78 5.17 4.27
N PRO A 10 -8.95 5.10 4.96
CA PRO A 10 -10.09 5.96 4.64
C PRO A 10 -9.85 7.45 4.97
N LEU A 11 -8.84 7.76 5.80
CA LEU A 11 -8.55 9.13 6.21
C LEU A 11 -7.59 9.85 5.26
N TYR A 12 -6.60 9.13 4.71
CA TYR A 12 -5.46 9.75 4.03
C TYR A 12 -5.11 9.16 2.66
N LEU A 13 -5.53 7.93 2.35
CA LEU A 13 -5.07 7.24 1.15
C LEU A 13 -5.44 8.02 -0.13
N ASP A 14 -6.69 8.47 -0.23
CA ASP A 14 -7.17 9.21 -1.40
C ASP A 14 -6.49 10.56 -1.56
N LYS A 15 -6.23 11.26 -0.45
CA LYS A 15 -5.56 12.56 -0.47
C LYS A 15 -4.13 12.42 -0.97
N VAL A 16 -3.38 11.43 -0.47
CA VAL A 16 -1.99 11.18 -0.87
C VAL A 16 -1.94 10.67 -2.30
N ARG A 17 -2.80 9.71 -2.67
CA ARG A 17 -2.92 9.19 -4.03
C ARG A 17 -3.20 10.31 -5.03
N GLY A 18 -4.18 11.16 -4.77
CA GLY A 18 -4.52 12.26 -5.68
C GLY A 18 -3.43 13.32 -5.82
N VAL A 19 -2.54 13.50 -4.84
CA VAL A 19 -1.36 14.38 -5.00
C VAL A 19 -0.32 13.73 -5.92
N LEU A 20 -0.04 12.44 -5.73
CA LEU A 20 0.94 11.70 -6.50
C LEU A 20 0.50 11.47 -7.96
N GLU A 21 -0.78 11.14 -8.18
CA GLU A 21 -1.35 11.00 -9.53
C GLU A 21 -1.32 12.33 -10.29
N ARG A 22 -1.60 13.46 -9.63
CA ARG A 22 -1.45 14.79 -10.24
C ARG A 22 -0.01 15.13 -10.59
N ALA A 23 0.96 14.54 -9.91
CA ALA A 23 2.38 14.64 -10.25
C ALA A 23 2.80 13.68 -11.39
N GLY A 24 1.85 12.96 -12.00
CA GLY A 24 2.11 12.00 -13.08
C GLY A 24 2.65 10.65 -12.61
N VAL A 25 2.59 10.36 -11.31
CA VAL A 25 3.05 9.09 -10.74
C VAL A 25 1.91 8.08 -10.77
N ASN A 26 2.19 6.85 -11.25
CA ASN A 26 1.23 5.75 -11.13
C ASN A 26 1.25 5.19 -9.70
N VAL A 27 0.12 5.26 -9.01
CA VAL A 27 0.02 4.97 -7.58
C VAL A 27 -0.82 3.74 -7.33
N ASP A 28 -0.16 2.66 -6.90
CA ASP A 28 -0.86 1.53 -6.28
C ASP A 28 -0.93 1.68 -4.79
N SER A 29 -1.88 0.99 -4.18
CA SER A 29 -2.03 0.92 -2.74
C SER A 29 -2.17 -0.53 -2.27
N VAL A 30 -1.52 -0.85 -1.17
CA VAL A 30 -1.75 -2.07 -0.38
C VAL A 30 -2.23 -1.64 0.99
N ILE A 31 -3.35 -2.21 1.42
CA ILE A 31 -3.93 -1.98 2.74
C ILE A 31 -3.65 -3.23 3.58
N LEU A 32 -3.11 -3.03 4.77
CA LEU A 32 -2.75 -4.07 5.74
C LEU A 32 -3.68 -4.01 6.96
N PRO A 33 -3.92 -5.14 7.65
CA PRO A 33 -4.69 -5.15 8.89
C PRO A 33 -4.00 -4.30 9.96
N ASP A 34 -4.79 -3.59 10.77
CA ASP A 34 -4.28 -2.68 11.79
C ASP A 34 -3.99 -3.37 13.14
N GLY A 35 -2.90 -2.96 13.79
CA GLY A 35 -2.49 -3.45 15.11
C GLY A 35 -1.08 -4.04 15.15
N GLU A 36 -0.40 -3.91 16.31
CA GLU A 36 0.98 -4.37 16.51
C GLU A 36 1.14 -5.89 16.33
N GLN A 37 0.06 -6.66 16.59
CA GLN A 37 0.00 -8.09 16.34
C GLN A 37 0.27 -8.48 14.88
N TYR A 38 0.09 -7.54 13.95
CA TYR A 38 0.34 -7.71 12.52
C TYR A 38 1.73 -7.22 12.09
N LYS A 39 2.58 -6.71 13.00
CA LYS A 39 4.00 -6.45 12.73
C LYS A 39 4.82 -7.74 12.74
N SER A 40 4.46 -8.65 11.84
CA SER A 40 5.18 -9.90 11.61
C SER A 40 5.79 -9.93 10.20
N LEU A 41 6.81 -10.77 10.02
CA LEU A 41 7.40 -11.01 8.70
C LEU A 41 6.36 -11.55 7.70
N THR A 42 5.35 -12.29 8.17
CA THR A 42 4.26 -12.79 7.35
C THR A 42 3.41 -11.68 6.73
N VAL A 43 3.16 -10.60 7.47
CA VAL A 43 2.44 -9.44 6.92
C VAL A 43 3.35 -8.66 5.98
N LEU A 44 4.66 -8.61 6.25
CA LEU A 44 5.63 -8.03 5.32
C LEU A 44 5.69 -8.79 3.98
N ASP A 45 5.55 -10.12 3.99
CA ASP A 45 5.48 -10.94 2.77
C ASP A 45 4.32 -10.54 1.85
N THR A 46 3.21 -10.03 2.39
CA THR A 46 2.10 -9.54 1.57
C THR A 46 2.49 -8.30 0.76
N VAL A 47 3.33 -7.43 1.34
CA VAL A 47 3.89 -6.25 0.66
C VAL A 47 4.84 -6.70 -0.44
N PHE A 48 5.75 -7.64 -0.15
CA PHE A 48 6.66 -8.18 -1.17
C PHE A 48 5.92 -8.88 -2.31
N THR A 49 4.89 -9.66 -1.98
CA THR A 49 4.04 -10.33 -2.97
C THR A 49 3.34 -9.32 -3.87
N ALA A 50 2.80 -8.24 -3.30
CA ALA A 50 2.16 -7.18 -4.07
C ALA A 50 3.14 -6.46 -5.00
N LEU A 51 4.36 -6.16 -4.52
CA LEU A 51 5.42 -5.57 -5.34
C LEU A 51 5.81 -6.49 -6.50
N LEU A 52 6.08 -7.76 -6.22
CA LEU A 52 6.51 -8.73 -7.22
C LEU A 52 5.42 -8.99 -8.28
N LYS A 53 4.16 -9.11 -7.87
CA LYS A 53 3.03 -9.23 -8.80
C LYS A 53 2.95 -8.03 -9.73
N LYS A 54 3.26 -6.83 -9.25
CA LYS A 54 3.21 -5.65 -10.11
C LYS A 54 4.38 -5.58 -11.10
N THR A 55 5.58 -5.97 -10.68
CA THR A 55 6.76 -5.97 -11.56
C THR A 55 6.72 -7.11 -12.58
N ALA A 56 6.09 -8.23 -12.27
CA ALA A 56 6.05 -9.41 -13.15
C ALA A 56 5.15 -9.27 -14.40
N TRP A 57 4.32 -8.22 -14.48
CA TRP A 57 3.45 -7.93 -15.62
C TRP A 57 3.60 -6.50 -16.18
N SER A 58 4.66 -5.79 -15.78
CA SER A 58 5.06 -4.51 -16.38
C SER A 58 6.04 -4.71 -17.53
#